data_AF-A0AAD1KR75-F1
#
_entry.id   AF-A0AAD1KR75-F1
#
_cell.length_a   1.000
_cell.length_b   1.000
_cell.length_c   1.000
_cell.angle_alpha   90.00
_cell.angle_beta   90.00
_cell.angle_gamma   90.00
#
_symmetry.space_group_name_H-M   'P 1'
#
loop_
_entity.id
_entity.type
_entity.pdbx_description
1 polymer ?
#
loop_
_entity_poly.entity_id
_entity_poly.type
_entity_poly.pdbx_seq_one_letter_code
_entity_poly.pdbx_strand_id
1 'polypeptide(L)'
;MNTSSQVILTCCYSMLLLIVAWLLDVLGRHGSRMSREWKTTNFVYHNDRDGWKCHEDHWLWPASFDPQKRVVRYRGQHEICGRCPVKDTCSPTVPAREVTMPIDPWPYSEAGLFHRGMTVCAMVAALALPVGMFFVARSVAEVVALVATIAIVCLALVPTAASMRHRPVDIPEGLPLETSVSDTGMAQEDGRVRVFGVHGQATTDRAGDEADRLIARYGSRWRSGRTRYRSVEQAAVAKAEARSVLDQDRYYRGVDVSRSRA
;
A
#
# COMPACT_ATOMS: atom_id res chain seq x y z
N MET A 1 39.71 3.80 24.86
CA MET A 1 39.18 4.36 23.58
C MET A 1 39.09 5.86 23.72
N ASN A 2 39.62 6.63 22.77
CA ASN A 2 39.57 8.09 22.81
C ASN A 2 38.15 8.57 22.48
N THR A 3 37.70 9.68 23.07
CA THR A 3 36.35 10.23 22.84
C THR A 3 36.10 10.47 21.34
N SER A 4 37.11 10.94 20.61
CA SER A 4 36.99 11.19 19.17
C SER A 4 36.76 9.92 18.33
N SER A 5 37.35 8.78 18.72
CA SER A 5 37.08 7.52 18.00
C SER A 5 35.68 6.99 18.31
N GLN A 6 35.19 7.20 19.53
CA GLN A 6 33.80 6.87 19.89
C GLN A 6 32.78 7.70 19.10
N VAL A 7 33.05 8.99 18.92
CA VAL A 7 32.19 9.89 18.13
C VAL A 7 32.13 9.45 16.66
N ILE A 8 33.28 9.14 16.05
CA ILE A 8 33.33 8.66 14.66
C ILE A 8 32.54 7.36 14.50
N LEU A 9 32.77 6.38 15.38
CA LEU A 9 32.02 5.11 15.36
C LEU A 9 30.51 5.34 15.52
N THR A 10 30.12 6.25 16.41
CA THR A 10 28.71 6.60 16.63
C THR A 10 28.09 7.21 15.37
N CYS A 11 28.77 8.14 14.72
CA CYS A 11 28.28 8.77 13.48
C CYS A 11 28.14 7.72 12.37
N CYS A 12 29.17 6.90 12.15
CA CYS A 12 29.15 5.84 11.13
C CYS A 12 28.03 4.81 11.38
N TYR A 13 27.86 4.39 12.63
CA TYR A 13 26.82 3.41 12.97
C TYR A 13 25.42 4.00 12.82
N SER A 14 25.23 5.28 13.15
CA SER A 14 23.95 5.97 12.93
C SER A 14 23.60 6.08 11.45
N MET A 15 24.58 6.38 10.60
CA MET A 15 24.39 6.36 9.14
C MET A 15 24.09 4.96 8.61
N LEU A 16 24.76 3.93 9.13
CA LEU A 16 24.47 2.54 8.79
C LEU A 16 23.02 2.17 9.14
N LEU A 17 22.55 2.52 10.35
CA LEU A 17 21.17 2.28 10.75
C LEU A 17 20.17 3.03 9.86
N LEU A 18 20.49 4.26 9.44
CA LEU A 18 19.67 5.02 8.51
C LEU A 18 19.57 4.33 7.13
N ILE A 19 20.69 3.80 6.62
CA ILE A 19 20.72 3.01 5.38
C ILE A 19 19.87 1.74 5.53
N VAL A 20 20.02 1.02 6.65
CA VAL A 20 19.21 -0.18 6.93
C VAL A 20 17.72 0.16 7.00
N ALA A 21 17.34 1.26 7.66
CA ALA A 21 15.96 1.73 7.71
C ALA A 21 15.41 2.02 6.30
N TRP A 22 16.21 2.67 5.45
CA TRP A 22 15.84 2.91 4.05
C TRP A 22 15.66 1.60 3.26
N LEU A 23 16.56 0.63 3.43
CA LEU A 23 16.46 -0.69 2.80
C LEU A 23 15.19 -1.44 3.23
N LEU A 24 14.82 -1.38 4.51
CA LEU A 24 13.59 -1.98 5.01
C LEU A 24 12.34 -1.38 4.36
N ASP A 25 12.30 -0.07 4.13
CA ASP A 25 11.19 0.60 3.44
C ASP A 25 11.12 0.21 1.95
N VAL A 26 12.27 0.10 1.27
CA VAL A 26 12.34 -0.34 -0.13
C VAL A 26 11.92 -1.80 -0.27
N LEU A 27 12.44 -2.68 0.58
CA LEU A 27 12.13 -4.12 0.53
C LEU A 27 10.67 -4.38 0.92
N GLY A 28 10.14 -3.64 1.91
CA GLY A 28 8.73 -3.68 2.27
C GLY A 28 7.82 -3.30 1.11
N ARG A 29 8.15 -2.22 0.37
CA ARG A 29 7.43 -1.85 -0.86
C ARG A 29 7.44 -2.96 -1.89
N HIS A 30 8.62 -3.49 -2.18
CA HIS A 30 8.79 -4.52 -3.20
C HIS A 30 8.04 -5.80 -2.84
N GLY A 31 8.18 -6.29 -1.60
CA GLY A 31 7.47 -7.46 -1.09
C GLY A 31 5.96 -7.27 -1.08
N SER A 32 5.47 -6.08 -0.73
CA SER A 32 4.03 -5.77 -0.79
C SER A 32 3.49 -5.82 -2.22
N ARG A 33 4.26 -5.33 -3.20
CA ARG A 33 3.87 -5.37 -4.62
C ARG A 33 3.84 -6.80 -5.13
N MET A 34 4.89 -7.57 -4.87
CA MET A 34 4.97 -8.98 -5.26
C MET A 34 3.85 -9.82 -4.64
N SER A 35 3.55 -9.61 -3.36
CA SER A 35 2.43 -10.30 -2.67
C SER A 35 1.07 -9.96 -3.27
N ARG A 36 0.87 -8.70 -3.69
CA ARG A 36 -0.36 -8.29 -4.40
C ARG A 36 -0.45 -8.97 -5.76
N GLU A 37 0.62 -8.95 -6.54
CA GLU A 37 0.70 -9.57 -7.86
C GLU A 37 0.40 -11.07 -7.79
N TRP A 38 0.99 -11.81 -6.84
CA TRP A 38 0.74 -13.25 -6.67
C TRP A 38 -0.71 -13.60 -6.33
N LYS A 39 -1.42 -12.75 -5.59
CA LYS A 39 -2.85 -12.96 -5.26
C LYS A 39 -3.75 -12.74 -6.47
N THR A 40 -3.28 -12.00 -7.48
CA THR A 40 -4.05 -11.56 -8.64
C THR A 40 -3.49 -12.09 -9.97
N THR A 41 -2.53 -13.03 -9.98
CA THR A 41 -1.81 -13.47 -11.19
C THR A 41 -2.71 -13.85 -12.38
N ASN A 42 -3.90 -14.39 -12.13
CA ASN A 42 -4.87 -14.78 -13.18
C ASN A 42 -6.05 -13.80 -13.34
N PHE A 43 -5.94 -12.61 -12.75
CA PHE A 43 -6.97 -11.59 -12.74
C PHE A 43 -6.39 -10.26 -13.22
N VAL A 44 -7.02 -9.68 -14.24
CA VAL A 44 -6.64 -8.38 -14.77
C VAL A 44 -7.60 -7.33 -14.23
N TYR A 45 -7.06 -6.29 -13.62
CA TYR A 45 -7.87 -5.18 -13.14
C TYR A 45 -8.18 -4.17 -14.26
N HIS A 46 -9.45 -3.84 -14.42
CA HIS A 46 -9.96 -2.96 -15.46
C HIS A 46 -10.49 -1.65 -14.85
N ASN A 47 -9.77 -0.56 -15.09
CA ASN A 47 -10.07 0.77 -14.53
C ASN A 47 -11.37 1.38 -15.10
N ASP A 48 -11.78 0.99 -16.30
CA ASP A 48 -12.95 1.49 -17.01
C ASP A 48 -14.27 1.05 -16.37
N ARG A 49 -14.27 -0.14 -15.74
CA ARG A 49 -15.44 -0.75 -15.09
C ARG A 49 -15.28 -0.94 -13.59
N ASP A 50 -14.10 -0.66 -13.04
CA ASP A 50 -13.79 -0.87 -11.63
C ASP A 50 -14.06 -2.32 -11.18
N GLY A 51 -13.51 -3.26 -11.94
CA GLY A 51 -13.72 -4.68 -11.74
C GLY A 51 -12.49 -5.49 -12.14
N TRP A 52 -12.43 -6.71 -11.63
CA TRP A 52 -11.41 -7.68 -12.04
C TRP A 52 -11.99 -8.60 -13.09
N LYS A 53 -11.18 -8.94 -14.10
CA LYS A 53 -11.54 -9.92 -15.13
C LYS A 53 -10.70 -11.17 -14.93
N CYS A 54 -11.35 -12.32 -14.90
CA CYS A 54 -10.74 -13.64 -14.82
C CYS A 54 -10.10 -14.02 -16.17
N HIS A 55 -9.21 -15.02 -16.18
CA HIS A 55 -8.68 -15.64 -17.40
C HIS A 55 -9.76 -16.23 -18.33
N GLU A 56 -10.91 -16.64 -17.79
CA GLU A 56 -12.11 -17.06 -18.54
C GLU A 56 -13.00 -15.87 -18.95
N ASP A 57 -12.44 -14.65 -18.99
CA ASP A 57 -13.12 -13.41 -19.39
C ASP A 57 -14.35 -12.97 -18.57
N HIS A 58 -14.62 -13.61 -17.44
CA HIS A 58 -15.70 -13.25 -16.53
C HIS A 58 -15.31 -12.18 -15.51
N TRP A 59 -16.29 -11.35 -15.12
CA TRP A 59 -16.09 -10.21 -14.21
C TRP A 59 -16.29 -10.56 -12.74
N LEU A 60 -15.47 -9.96 -11.89
CA LEU A 60 -15.62 -9.90 -10.44
C LEU A 60 -15.91 -8.45 -10.06
N TRP A 61 -17.04 -8.25 -9.41
CA TRP A 61 -17.58 -6.94 -9.03
C TRP A 61 -17.38 -6.70 -7.53
N PRO A 62 -17.30 -5.43 -7.09
CA PRO A 62 -17.19 -5.11 -5.67
C PRO A 62 -18.48 -5.55 -4.95
N ALA A 63 -18.33 -6.46 -3.99
CA ALA A 63 -19.44 -7.09 -3.27
C ALA A 63 -19.62 -6.51 -1.86
N SER A 64 -18.51 -6.28 -1.15
CA SER A 64 -18.54 -5.72 0.22
C SER A 64 -17.27 -4.94 0.55
N PHE A 65 -17.36 -4.09 1.56
CA PHE A 65 -16.25 -3.34 2.11
C PHE A 65 -16.08 -3.64 3.60
N ASP A 66 -14.86 -3.98 4.01
CA ASP A 66 -14.51 -4.15 5.42
C ASP A 66 -13.92 -2.83 5.94
N PRO A 67 -14.64 -2.12 6.84
CA PRO A 67 -14.21 -0.83 7.35
C PRO A 67 -13.04 -0.91 8.33
N GLN A 68 -12.82 -2.05 8.98
CA GLN A 68 -11.70 -2.24 9.90
C GLN A 68 -10.40 -2.39 9.13
N LYS A 69 -10.40 -3.28 8.14
CA LYS A 69 -9.22 -3.59 7.31
C LYS A 69 -9.06 -2.67 6.09
N ARG A 70 -10.08 -1.87 5.79
CA ARG A 70 -10.16 -0.97 4.63
C ARG A 70 -9.85 -1.71 3.31
N VAL A 71 -10.48 -2.87 3.16
CA VAL A 71 -10.40 -3.72 1.97
C VAL A 71 -11.75 -3.81 1.28
N VAL A 72 -11.74 -3.81 -0.05
CA VAL A 72 -12.92 -4.13 -0.87
C VAL A 72 -12.81 -5.59 -1.31
N ARG A 73 -13.88 -6.36 -1.10
CA ARG A 73 -14.01 -7.74 -1.58
C ARG A 73 -14.68 -7.71 -2.94
N TYR A 74 -13.99 -8.20 -3.95
CA TYR A 74 -14.54 -8.43 -5.29
C TYR A 74 -14.95 -9.88 -5.40
N ARG A 75 -16.19 -10.15 -5.82
CA ARG A 75 -16.74 -11.51 -5.93
C ARG A 75 -17.23 -11.76 -7.34
N GLY A 76 -16.93 -12.95 -7.85
CA GLY A 76 -17.53 -13.46 -9.09
C GLY A 76 -18.98 -13.87 -8.87
N GLN A 77 -19.79 -13.90 -9.92
CA GLN A 77 -21.17 -14.37 -9.82
C GLN A 77 -21.18 -15.89 -9.57
N HIS A 78 -21.91 -16.34 -8.55
CA HIS A 78 -21.92 -17.76 -8.17
C HIS A 78 -22.44 -18.67 -9.30
N GLU A 79 -23.40 -18.18 -10.09
CA GLU A 79 -23.95 -18.92 -11.22
C GLU A 79 -22.93 -19.13 -12.35
N ILE A 80 -22.05 -18.14 -12.58
CA ILE A 80 -20.99 -18.20 -13.59
C ILE A 80 -19.82 -19.03 -13.06
N CYS A 81 -19.29 -18.69 -11.89
CA CYS A 81 -18.16 -19.41 -11.30
C CYS A 81 -18.51 -20.87 -10.97
N GLY A 82 -19.76 -21.14 -10.58
CA GLY A 82 -20.23 -22.47 -10.19
C GLY A 82 -20.31 -23.47 -11.35
N ARG A 83 -20.45 -22.97 -12.59
CA ARG A 83 -20.55 -23.76 -13.83
C ARG A 83 -19.28 -23.67 -14.70
N CYS A 84 -18.26 -22.96 -14.23
CA CYS A 84 -17.03 -22.72 -14.97
C CYS A 84 -16.24 -24.04 -15.16
N PRO A 85 -15.76 -24.36 -16.38
CA PRO A 85 -15.07 -25.62 -16.66
C PRO A 85 -13.75 -25.76 -15.89
N VAL A 86 -13.14 -24.64 -15.47
CA VAL A 86 -11.90 -24.59 -14.68
C VAL A 86 -12.17 -24.27 -13.21
N LYS A 87 -13.40 -24.45 -12.71
CA LYS A 87 -13.76 -24.14 -11.32
C LYS A 87 -12.86 -24.88 -10.32
N ASP A 88 -12.64 -26.17 -10.52
CA ASP A 88 -11.91 -27.01 -9.57
C ASP A 88 -10.43 -26.59 -9.43
N THR A 89 -9.85 -25.98 -10.46
CA THR A 89 -8.48 -25.44 -10.42
C THR A 89 -8.45 -23.96 -10.02
N CYS A 90 -9.49 -23.18 -10.32
CA CYS A 90 -9.56 -21.74 -10.07
C CYS A 90 -10.06 -21.37 -8.66
N SER A 91 -11.09 -22.07 -8.18
CA SER A 91 -11.73 -21.87 -6.87
C SER A 91 -12.33 -23.21 -6.40
N PRO A 92 -11.51 -24.12 -5.84
CA PRO A 92 -11.96 -25.45 -5.43
C PRO A 92 -12.98 -25.44 -4.29
N THR A 93 -13.16 -24.29 -3.63
CA THR A 93 -14.15 -24.11 -2.57
C THR A 93 -15.54 -23.82 -3.13
N VAL A 94 -16.57 -24.12 -2.33
CA VAL A 94 -17.98 -23.88 -2.69
C VAL A 94 -18.28 -22.44 -3.13
N PRO A 95 -17.83 -21.36 -2.45
CA PRO A 95 -18.16 -20.00 -2.84
C PRO A 95 -17.55 -19.62 -4.19
N ALA A 96 -18.14 -18.58 -4.81
CA ALA A 96 -17.56 -17.98 -6.00
C ALA A 96 -16.16 -17.43 -5.70
N ARG A 97 -15.32 -17.31 -6.73
CA ARG A 97 -13.98 -16.75 -6.57
C ARG A 97 -14.07 -15.33 -6.01
N GLU A 98 -13.23 -15.06 -5.02
CA GLU A 98 -13.10 -13.75 -4.41
C GLU A 98 -11.67 -13.21 -4.53
N VAL A 99 -11.56 -11.90 -4.70
CA VAL A 99 -10.31 -11.16 -4.69
C VAL A 99 -10.45 -10.01 -3.70
N THR A 100 -9.55 -9.94 -2.72
CA THR A 100 -9.52 -8.84 -1.77
C THR A 100 -8.50 -7.80 -2.20
N MET A 101 -8.92 -6.54 -2.27
CA MET A 101 -8.05 -5.44 -2.64
C MET A 101 -8.02 -4.40 -1.53
N PRO A 102 -6.83 -4.07 -0.98
CA PRO A 102 -6.71 -2.94 -0.06
C PRO A 102 -7.02 -1.65 -0.82
N ILE A 103 -7.82 -0.80 -0.19
CA ILE A 103 -8.17 0.51 -0.76
C ILE A 103 -7.03 1.51 -0.61
N ASP A 104 -6.27 1.38 0.49
CA ASP A 104 -5.19 2.29 0.82
C ASP A 104 -3.93 1.91 0.01
N PRO A 105 -3.33 2.87 -0.71
CA PRO A 105 -2.06 2.65 -1.39
C PRO A 105 -0.93 2.50 -0.36
N TRP A 106 0.22 1.96 -0.79
CA TRP A 106 1.42 2.09 0.02
C TRP A 106 1.76 3.58 0.18
N PRO A 107 2.20 4.06 1.36
CA PRO A 107 2.50 3.35 2.61
C PRO A 107 1.34 3.22 3.61
N TYR A 108 0.12 3.58 3.22
CA TYR A 108 -1.02 3.74 4.12
C TYR A 108 -1.83 2.46 4.36
N SER A 109 -1.59 1.41 3.57
CA SER A 109 -2.12 0.07 3.83
C SER A 109 -1.63 -0.47 5.18
N GLU A 110 -2.33 -1.43 5.78
CA GLU A 110 -1.89 -2.03 7.06
C GLU A 110 -0.46 -2.58 7.00
N ALA A 111 -0.12 -3.28 5.91
CA ALA A 111 1.24 -3.75 5.68
C ALA A 111 2.23 -2.58 5.49
N GLY A 112 1.83 -1.53 4.78
CA GLY A 112 2.65 -0.33 4.62
C GLY A 112 2.94 0.39 5.93
N LEU A 113 1.93 0.53 6.80
CA LEU A 113 2.06 1.13 8.12
C LEU A 113 2.93 0.29 9.05
N PHE A 114 2.82 -1.04 8.99
CA PHE A 114 3.69 -1.94 9.74
C PHE A 114 5.17 -1.77 9.36
N HIS A 115 5.48 -1.78 8.05
CA HIS A 115 6.84 -1.56 7.56
C HIS A 115 7.36 -0.15 7.82
N ARG A 116 6.50 0.87 7.70
CA ARG A 116 6.84 2.25 8.07
C ARG A 116 7.12 2.38 9.57
N GLY A 117 6.35 1.70 10.42
CA GLY A 117 6.59 1.64 11.86
C GLY A 117 7.97 1.08 12.17
N MET A 118 8.34 -0.06 11.59
CA MET A 118 9.69 -0.64 11.76
C MET A 118 10.80 0.31 11.28
N THR A 119 10.58 0.97 10.14
CA THR A 119 11.51 1.96 9.57
C THR A 119 11.72 3.14 10.53
N VAL A 120 10.63 3.68 11.10
CA VAL A 120 10.67 4.77 12.09
C VAL A 120 11.39 4.32 13.35
N CYS A 121 11.13 3.11 13.87
CA CYS A 121 11.84 2.58 15.04
C CYS A 121 13.35 2.50 14.81
N ALA A 122 13.79 2.02 13.63
CA ALA A 122 15.21 1.98 13.27
C ALA A 122 15.83 3.39 13.18
N MET A 123 15.11 4.36 12.61
CA MET A 123 15.56 5.76 12.56
C MET A 123 15.63 6.42 13.95
N VAL A 124 14.70 6.11 14.85
CA VAL A 124 14.76 6.57 16.26
C VAL A 124 15.98 5.99 16.97
N ALA A 125 16.29 4.70 16.76
CA ALA A 125 17.52 4.11 17.28
C ALA A 125 18.78 4.78 16.70
N ALA A 126 18.77 5.10 15.40
CA ALA A 126 19.85 5.85 14.74
C ALA A 126 20.02 7.26 15.31
N LEU A 127 18.95 7.89 15.79
CA LEU A 127 18.98 9.21 16.42
C LEU A 127 19.44 9.17 17.88
N ALA A 128 19.08 8.13 18.62
CA ALA A 128 19.37 8.02 20.05
C ALA A 128 20.88 8.00 20.35
N LEU A 129 21.67 7.35 19.49
CA LEU A 129 23.11 7.20 19.66
C LEU A 129 23.88 8.54 19.60
N PRO A 130 23.76 9.36 18.55
CA PRO A 130 24.47 10.63 18.47
C PRO A 130 23.93 11.65 19.48
N VAL A 131 22.64 11.57 19.85
CA VAL A 131 22.08 12.39 20.94
C VAL A 131 22.71 12.02 22.28
N GLY A 132 22.88 10.72 22.58
CA GLY A 132 23.58 10.29 23.78
C GLY A 132 25.04 10.74 23.80
N MET A 133 25.74 10.59 22.67
CA MET A 133 27.15 10.99 22.52
C MET A 133 27.34 12.51 22.59
N PHE A 134 26.32 13.30 22.23
CA PHE A 134 26.36 14.77 22.28
C PHE A 134 26.67 15.30 23.68
N PHE A 135 26.16 14.65 24.73
CA PHE A 135 26.40 15.05 26.13
C PHE A 135 27.83 14.76 26.63
N VAL A 136 28.61 13.98 25.88
CA VAL A 136 29.97 13.56 26.25
C VAL A 136 31.02 14.17 25.32
N ALA A 137 30.60 14.88 24.26
CA ALA A 137 31.49 15.52 23.31
C ALA A 137 32.36 16.59 24.01
N ARG A 138 33.65 16.63 23.67
CA ARG A 138 34.64 17.50 24.32
C ARG A 138 35.28 18.52 23.39
N SER A 139 35.12 18.37 22.08
CA SER A 139 35.64 19.32 21.08
C SER A 139 34.55 19.86 20.17
N VAL A 140 34.81 21.05 19.59
CA VAL A 140 33.91 21.68 18.62
C VAL A 140 33.72 20.79 17.39
N ALA A 141 34.77 20.13 16.92
CA ALA A 141 34.68 19.22 15.77
C ALA A 141 33.75 18.03 16.05
N GLU A 142 33.80 17.45 17.26
CA GLU A 142 32.90 16.37 17.67
C GLU A 142 31.44 16.85 17.74
N VAL A 143 31.20 18.03 18.31
CA VAL A 143 29.86 18.65 18.37
C VAL A 143 29.30 18.87 16.97
N VAL A 144 30.08 19.43 16.06
CA VAL A 144 29.66 19.67 14.66
C VAL A 144 29.31 18.36 13.96
N ALA A 145 30.13 17.32 14.11
CA ALA A 145 29.88 16.01 13.50
C ALA A 145 28.59 15.36 14.01
N LEU A 146 28.33 15.44 15.33
CA LEU A 146 27.12 14.89 15.94
C LEU A 146 25.86 15.68 15.52
N VAL A 147 25.93 17.01 15.52
CA VAL A 147 24.81 17.86 15.06
C VAL A 147 24.48 17.61 13.60
N ALA A 148 25.49 17.50 12.73
CA ALA A 148 25.28 17.17 11.32
C ALA A 148 24.60 15.80 11.16
N THR A 149 25.07 14.79 11.91
CA THR A 149 24.48 13.44 11.91
C THR A 149 23.03 13.46 12.37
N ILE A 150 22.74 14.14 13.49
CA ILE A 150 21.39 14.32 14.03
C ILE A 150 20.48 15.00 13.00
N ALA A 151 20.96 16.07 12.37
CA ALA A 151 20.20 16.81 11.36
C ALA A 151 19.81 15.91 10.17
N ILE A 152 20.75 15.11 9.65
CA ILE A 152 20.49 14.17 8.55
C ILE A 152 19.42 13.14 8.96
N VAL A 153 19.54 12.54 10.15
CA VAL A 153 18.56 11.56 10.63
C VAL A 153 17.19 12.21 10.81
N CYS A 154 17.11 13.40 11.39
CA CYS A 154 15.86 14.14 11.55
C CYS A 154 15.21 14.51 10.21
N LEU A 155 15.99 14.91 9.21
CA LEU A 155 15.51 15.22 7.85
C LEU A 155 14.85 14.00 7.19
N ALA A 156 15.28 12.78 7.51
CA ALA A 156 14.65 11.55 7.04
C ALA A 156 13.48 11.10 7.92
N LEU A 157 13.65 11.17 9.25
CA LEU A 157 12.68 10.69 10.24
C LEU A 157 11.38 11.49 10.23
N VAL A 158 11.46 12.82 10.24
CA VAL A 158 10.29 13.71 10.34
C VAL A 158 9.28 13.49 9.22
N PRO A 159 9.64 13.55 7.92
CA PRO A 159 8.67 13.32 6.85
C PRO A 159 8.15 11.88 6.84
N THR A 160 9.01 10.90 7.18
CA THR A 160 8.62 9.49 7.27
C THR A 160 7.56 9.29 8.36
N ALA A 161 7.78 9.85 9.55
CA ALA A 161 6.84 9.75 10.65
C ALA A 161 5.55 10.55 10.39
N ALA A 162 5.66 11.75 9.82
CA ALA A 162 4.50 12.57 9.46
C ALA A 162 3.60 11.87 8.43
N SER A 163 4.20 11.16 7.47
CA SER A 163 3.44 10.42 6.45
C SER A 163 2.51 9.37 7.06
N MET A 164 2.79 8.81 8.23
CA MET A 164 1.94 7.78 8.84
C MET A 164 0.59 8.30 9.36
N ARG A 165 0.44 9.62 9.55
CA ARG A 165 -0.76 10.21 10.18
C ARG A 165 -1.91 10.47 9.21
N HIS A 166 -1.64 10.58 7.92
CA HIS A 166 -2.65 10.92 6.92
C HIS A 166 -3.12 9.67 6.20
N ARG A 167 -4.39 9.28 6.33
CA ARG A 167 -4.99 8.26 5.46
C ARG A 167 -5.66 8.97 4.29
N PRO A 168 -5.21 8.76 3.04
CA PRO A 168 -5.66 9.58 1.93
C PRO A 168 -7.04 9.18 1.40
N VAL A 169 -7.49 7.94 1.60
CA VAL A 169 -8.70 7.43 0.94
C VAL A 169 -9.92 7.53 1.86
N ASP A 170 -11.04 8.05 1.35
CA ASP A 170 -12.31 8.04 2.07
C ASP A 170 -12.98 6.65 2.02
N ILE A 171 -13.85 6.36 2.98
CA ILE A 171 -14.60 5.09 3.02
C ILE A 171 -15.59 5.04 1.84
N PRO A 172 -15.65 3.93 1.08
CA PRO A 172 -16.65 3.78 0.03
C PRO A 172 -18.09 3.86 0.58
N GLU A 173 -18.84 4.87 0.17
CA GLU A 173 -20.27 4.97 0.47
C GLU A 173 -21.07 3.98 -0.42
N GLY A 174 -21.97 3.20 0.18
CA GLY A 174 -22.94 2.38 -0.55
C GLY A 174 -22.54 0.92 -0.83
N LEU A 175 -21.37 0.46 -0.35
CA LEU A 175 -21.08 -0.96 -0.24
C LEU A 175 -21.65 -1.51 1.08
N PRO A 176 -22.17 -2.75 1.10
CA PRO A 176 -22.46 -3.44 2.34
C PRO A 176 -21.20 -3.45 3.21
N LEU A 177 -21.33 -2.93 4.42
CA LEU A 177 -20.29 -2.96 5.44
C LEU A 177 -20.29 -4.36 6.06
N GLU A 178 -19.22 -5.11 5.85
CA GLU A 178 -19.01 -6.37 6.56
C GLU A 178 -17.95 -6.15 7.64
N THR A 179 -18.28 -6.40 8.90
CA THR A 179 -17.29 -6.43 9.97
C THR A 179 -16.55 -7.75 9.93
N SER A 180 -15.23 -7.75 10.16
CA SER A 180 -14.45 -8.99 10.22
C SER A 180 -14.75 -9.77 11.50
N VAL A 181 -15.89 -10.45 11.54
CA VAL A 181 -16.10 -11.65 12.33
C VAL A 181 -16.12 -12.80 11.32
N SER A 182 -15.23 -13.77 11.49
CA SER A 182 -15.25 -14.99 10.69
C SER A 182 -16.60 -15.66 10.84
N ASP A 183 -17.34 -15.83 9.76
CA ASP A 183 -18.38 -16.87 9.66
C ASP A 183 -17.71 -18.25 9.60
N THR A 184 -16.94 -18.58 10.64
CA THR A 184 -16.83 -19.95 11.15
C THR A 184 -17.86 -20.06 12.26
N GLY A 185 -19.12 -20.05 11.86
CA GLY A 185 -20.26 -20.16 12.74
C GLY A 185 -21.37 -20.83 11.96
N MET A 186 -21.38 -22.15 11.99
CA MET A 186 -22.55 -22.95 11.63
C MET A 186 -23.73 -22.48 12.49
N ALA A 187 -24.57 -21.59 11.97
CA ALA A 187 -25.92 -21.40 12.46
C ALA A 187 -26.82 -22.33 11.65
N GLN A 188 -26.72 -23.63 11.95
CA GLN A 188 -27.78 -24.58 11.66
C GLN A 188 -28.78 -24.50 12.81
N GLU A 189 -29.88 -23.79 12.60
CA GLU A 189 -31.15 -24.16 13.20
C GLU A 189 -32.32 -23.71 12.30
N ASP A 190 -33.22 -24.66 12.08
CA ASP A 190 -34.39 -24.66 11.20
C ASP A 190 -34.18 -24.63 9.67
N GLY A 191 -33.90 -25.83 9.16
CA GLY A 191 -33.84 -26.17 7.75
C GLY A 191 -35.11 -25.85 6.96
N ARG A 192 -35.03 -24.81 6.14
CA ARG A 192 -35.43 -24.73 4.73
C ARG A 192 -35.35 -23.27 4.31
N VAL A 193 -34.40 -22.91 3.46
CA VAL A 193 -34.49 -21.66 2.69
C VAL A 193 -34.81 -22.03 1.24
N ARG A 194 -36.09 -21.96 0.90
CA ARG A 194 -36.54 -21.84 -0.49
C ARG A 194 -36.49 -20.36 -0.85
N VAL A 195 -35.66 -20.00 -1.83
CA VAL A 195 -35.79 -18.70 -2.50
C VAL A 195 -36.67 -18.92 -3.72
N PHE A 196 -37.92 -18.47 -3.64
CA PHE A 196 -38.81 -18.39 -4.79
C PHE A 196 -38.52 -17.09 -5.55
N GLY A 197 -38.32 -17.19 -6.87
CA GLY A 197 -38.43 -16.03 -7.75
C GLY A 197 -39.88 -15.56 -7.85
N VAL A 198 -40.12 -14.25 -7.79
CA VAL A 198 -41.49 -13.70 -7.74
C VAL A 198 -42.23 -13.74 -9.09
N HIS A 199 -41.57 -13.91 -10.22
CA HIS A 199 -42.25 -14.28 -11.48
C HIS A 199 -41.28 -15.10 -12.33
N GLY A 200 -41.68 -16.31 -12.74
CA GLY A 200 -40.84 -17.29 -13.44
C GLY A 200 -40.38 -16.87 -14.84
N GLN A 201 -39.48 -15.90 -14.91
CA GLN A 201 -38.77 -15.48 -16.12
C GLN A 201 -37.26 -15.68 -15.96
N ALA A 202 -36.61 -16.00 -17.08
CA ALA A 202 -35.19 -16.34 -17.18
C ALA A 202 -34.30 -15.27 -16.51
N THR A 203 -33.47 -15.71 -15.56
CA THR A 203 -32.65 -14.91 -14.64
C THR A 203 -31.35 -14.36 -15.25
N THR A 204 -31.23 -14.30 -16.58
CA THR A 204 -30.04 -13.77 -17.25
C THR A 204 -30.01 -12.25 -17.31
N ASP A 205 -31.18 -11.60 -17.36
CA ASP A 205 -31.25 -10.16 -17.63
C ASP A 205 -31.21 -9.34 -16.33
N ARG A 206 -31.78 -9.85 -15.23
CA ARG A 206 -31.89 -9.11 -13.95
C ARG A 206 -30.55 -8.90 -13.23
N ALA A 207 -29.65 -9.88 -13.29
CA ALA A 207 -28.32 -9.78 -12.68
C ALA A 207 -27.39 -8.86 -13.50
N GLY A 208 -27.55 -8.87 -14.83
CA GLY A 208 -26.97 -7.86 -15.73
C GLY A 208 -27.51 -6.47 -15.40
N ASP A 209 -28.83 -6.32 -15.26
CA ASP A 209 -29.48 -5.07 -14.90
C ASP A 209 -29.07 -4.56 -13.50
N GLU A 210 -28.81 -5.46 -12.55
CA GLU A 210 -28.34 -5.09 -11.21
C GLU A 210 -26.88 -4.64 -11.22
N ALA A 211 -26.02 -5.35 -11.96
CA ALA A 211 -24.64 -4.92 -12.21
C ALA A 211 -24.60 -3.58 -12.98
N ASP A 212 -25.42 -3.41 -14.02
CA ASP A 212 -25.54 -2.17 -14.79
C ASP A 212 -26.11 -1.03 -13.93
N ARG A 213 -27.03 -1.30 -13.02
CA ARG A 213 -27.50 -0.32 -12.02
C ARG A 213 -26.40 0.08 -11.04
N LEU A 214 -25.57 -0.86 -10.57
CA LEU A 214 -24.43 -0.56 -9.72
C LEU A 214 -23.37 0.24 -10.49
N ILE A 215 -23.07 -0.10 -11.74
CA ILE A 215 -22.14 0.62 -12.63
C ILE A 215 -22.65 2.02 -12.96
N ALA A 216 -23.93 2.18 -13.29
CA ALA A 216 -24.55 3.48 -13.56
C ALA A 216 -24.58 4.36 -12.31
N ARG A 217 -24.81 3.78 -11.13
CA ARG A 217 -24.87 4.49 -9.84
C ARG A 217 -23.49 4.91 -9.32
N TYR A 218 -22.46 4.10 -9.55
CA TYR A 218 -21.15 4.28 -8.91
C TYR A 218 -20.00 4.56 -9.90
N GLY A 219 -20.10 4.12 -11.16
CA GLY A 219 -18.98 4.12 -12.12
C GLY A 219 -18.41 5.49 -12.49
N SER A 220 -19.15 6.60 -12.33
CA SER A 220 -18.63 7.96 -12.60
C SER A 220 -17.84 8.54 -11.41
N ARG A 221 -18.25 8.25 -10.17
CA ARG A 221 -17.64 8.79 -8.94
C ARG A 221 -16.34 8.09 -8.57
N TRP A 222 -16.30 6.75 -8.71
CA TRP A 222 -15.09 5.93 -8.50
C TRP A 222 -13.97 6.25 -9.49
N ARG A 223 -14.32 6.58 -10.74
CA ARG A 223 -13.38 7.05 -11.78
C ARG A 223 -12.58 8.26 -11.29
N SER A 224 -13.27 9.28 -10.78
CA SER A 224 -12.67 10.55 -10.35
C SER A 224 -11.70 10.41 -9.15
N GLY A 225 -12.02 9.53 -8.19
CA GLY A 225 -11.15 9.25 -7.04
C GLY A 225 -9.85 8.55 -7.43
N ARG A 226 -9.94 7.46 -8.20
CA ARG A 226 -8.77 6.63 -8.55
C ARG A 226 -7.87 7.28 -9.61
N THR A 227 -8.40 8.04 -10.58
CA THR A 227 -7.57 8.83 -11.52
C THR A 227 -6.88 10.01 -10.85
N ARG A 228 -7.49 10.63 -9.83
CA ARG A 228 -6.84 11.64 -9.00
C ARG A 228 -5.66 11.04 -8.21
N TYR A 229 -5.75 9.79 -7.79
CA TYR A 229 -4.66 9.09 -7.09
C TYR A 229 -3.53 8.62 -8.00
N ARG A 230 -3.82 8.06 -9.19
CA ARG A 230 -2.76 7.70 -10.15
C ARG A 230 -2.00 8.95 -10.61
N SER A 231 -2.69 10.09 -10.78
CA SER A 231 -2.03 11.37 -11.07
C SER A 231 -1.27 11.93 -9.87
N VAL A 232 -1.70 11.72 -8.62
CA VAL A 232 -0.93 12.09 -7.41
C VAL A 232 0.29 11.18 -7.19
N GLU A 233 0.16 9.87 -7.42
CA GLU A 233 1.26 8.90 -7.34
C GLU A 233 2.26 9.12 -8.48
N GLN A 234 1.78 9.33 -9.72
CA GLN A 234 2.61 9.73 -10.86
C GLN A 234 3.24 11.11 -10.63
N ALA A 235 2.53 12.08 -10.05
CA ALA A 235 3.10 13.38 -9.71
C ALA A 235 4.11 13.28 -8.56
N ALA A 236 3.91 12.40 -7.57
CA ALA A 236 4.86 12.18 -6.48
C ALA A 236 6.11 11.45 -6.96
N VAL A 237 5.97 10.46 -7.84
CA VAL A 237 7.08 9.76 -8.52
C VAL A 237 7.82 10.72 -9.44
N ALA A 238 7.12 11.47 -10.30
CA ALA A 238 7.73 12.46 -11.19
C ALA A 238 8.41 13.59 -10.39
N LYS A 239 7.86 13.99 -9.24
CA LYS A 239 8.48 15.00 -8.36
C LYS A 239 9.68 14.45 -7.60
N ALA A 240 9.69 13.15 -7.26
CA ALA A 240 10.84 12.47 -6.68
C ALA A 240 11.96 12.26 -7.72
N GLU A 241 11.62 11.85 -8.94
CA GLU A 241 12.55 11.75 -10.08
C GLU A 241 13.10 13.12 -10.50
N ALA A 242 12.26 14.15 -10.60
CA ALA A 242 12.71 15.50 -10.90
C ALA A 242 13.67 16.02 -9.81
N ARG A 243 13.43 15.67 -8.55
CA ARG A 243 14.32 16.03 -7.43
C ARG A 243 15.63 15.26 -7.47
N SER A 244 15.64 13.99 -7.88
CA SER A 244 16.87 13.22 -8.05
C SER A 244 17.68 13.69 -9.27
N VAL A 245 17.03 14.05 -10.38
CA VAL A 245 17.70 14.59 -11.58
C VAL A 245 18.30 15.97 -11.30
N LEU A 246 17.58 16.84 -10.57
CA LEU A 246 18.12 18.14 -10.12
C LEU A 246 19.33 18.01 -9.20
N ASP A 247 19.34 17.00 -8.32
CA ASP A 247 20.47 16.74 -7.42
C ASP A 247 21.68 16.17 -8.18
N GLN A 248 21.43 15.32 -9.17
CA GLN A 248 22.44 14.76 -10.07
C GLN A 248 23.07 15.84 -10.96
N ASP A 249 22.28 16.73 -11.57
CA ASP A 249 22.80 17.83 -12.40
C ASP A 249 23.62 18.84 -11.58
N ARG A 250 23.22 19.08 -10.32
CA ARG A 250 23.99 19.92 -9.38
C ARG A 250 25.31 19.25 -8.98
N TYR A 251 25.33 17.93 -8.82
CA TYR A 251 26.54 17.16 -8.56
C TYR A 251 27.55 17.26 -9.72
N TYR A 252 27.11 17.04 -10.96
CA TYR A 252 28.00 17.14 -12.13
C TYR A 252 28.51 18.56 -12.38
N ARG A 253 27.65 19.58 -12.21
CA ARG A 253 28.05 20.98 -12.37
C ARG A 253 29.09 21.43 -11.31
N GLY A 254 29.03 20.88 -10.10
CA GLY A 254 30.04 21.11 -9.06
C GLY A 254 31.40 20.47 -9.36
N VAL A 255 31.40 19.31 -10.02
CA VAL A 255 32.61 18.60 -10.47
C VAL A 255 33.28 19.35 -11.63
N ASP A 256 32.53 19.96 -12.55
CA ASP A 256 33.11 20.75 -13.65
C ASP A 256 33.71 22.08 -13.16
N VAL A 257 33.07 22.77 -12.20
CA VAL A 257 33.62 24.01 -11.63
C VAL A 257 34.93 23.75 -10.87
N SER A 258 35.06 22.59 -10.21
CA SER A 258 36.29 22.19 -9.52
C SER A 258 37.40 21.72 -10.48
N ARG A 259 37.05 21.15 -11.64
CA ARG A 259 38.01 20.83 -12.72
C ARG A 259 38.51 22.06 -13.49
N SER A 260 37.74 23.13 -13.54
CA SER A 260 38.13 24.38 -14.23
C SER A 260 39.04 25.31 -13.41
N ARG A 261 39.28 24.98 -12.13
CA ARG A 261 40.10 25.78 -11.18
C ARG A 261 41.39 25.09 -10.74
N ALA A 262 41.75 23.97 -11.37
CA ALA A 262 43.06 23.33 -11.27
C ALA A 262 43.80 23.51 -12.60
#